data_AF-S5UK53-F1
#
_entry.id   AF-S5UK53-F1
#
_cell.length_a   1.000
_cell.length_b   1.000
_cell.length_c   1.000
_cell.angle_alpha   90.00
_cell.angle_beta   90.00
_cell.angle_gamma   90.00
#
_symmetry.space_group_name_H-M   'P 1'
#
loop_
_entity.id
_entity.type
_entity.pdbx_description
1 polymer ?
#
loop_
_entity_poly.entity_id
_entity_poly.type
_entity_poly.pdbx_seq_one_letter_code
_entity_poly.pdbx_strand_id
1 'polypeptide(L)'
;MLPDDLRHWQEALDALDAGQDIAWRQDTRGPEVFIERDPEEGRAHVTIRDASSSLTTVTVSVPLKDAWFDEAYSRLDLAWPRSRADGPARSLTRPR
;
A
#
# COMPACT_ATOMS: atom_id res chain seq x y z
N MET A 1 9.77 -9.96 -0.49
CA MET A 1 8.37 -9.75 -0.89
C MET A 1 8.03 -10.82 -1.89
N LEU A 2 7.05 -11.66 -1.57
CA LEU A 2 6.50 -12.65 -2.48
C LEU A 2 5.61 -11.94 -3.50
N PRO A 3 5.36 -12.51 -4.69
CA PRO A 3 4.41 -11.95 -5.66
C PRO A 3 3.02 -11.70 -5.07
N ASP A 4 2.63 -12.52 -4.10
CA ASP A 4 1.38 -12.43 -3.36
C ASP A 4 1.29 -11.16 -2.50
N ASP A 5 2.40 -10.76 -1.86
CA ASP A 5 2.47 -9.50 -1.08
C ASP A 5 2.21 -8.28 -1.98
N LEU A 6 2.75 -8.29 -3.21
CA LEU A 6 2.56 -7.19 -4.18
C LEU A 6 1.13 -7.15 -4.73
N ARG A 7 0.49 -8.31 -4.91
CA ARG A 7 -0.93 -8.36 -5.30
C ARG A 7 -1.82 -7.80 -4.19
N HIS A 8 -1.63 -8.24 -2.95
CA HIS A 8 -2.40 -7.70 -1.81
C HIS A 8 -2.11 -6.22 -1.57
N TRP A 9 -0.90 -5.75 -1.89
CA TRP A 9 -0.59 -4.32 -1.87
C TRP A 9 -1.36 -3.55 -2.94
N GLN A 10 -1.48 -4.10 -4.16
CA GLN A 10 -2.31 -3.49 -5.21
C GLN A 10 -3.77 -3.36 -4.76
N GLU A 11 -4.34 -4.41 -4.19
CA GLU A 11 -5.73 -4.41 -3.71
C GLU A 11 -5.94 -3.39 -2.58
N ALA A 12 -4.96 -3.25 -1.68
CA ALA A 12 -4.96 -2.18 -0.68
C ALA A 12 -4.86 -0.78 -1.34
N LEU A 13 -4.04 -0.59 -2.37
CA LEU A 13 -4.00 0.70 -3.09
C LEU A 13 -5.33 1.00 -3.78
N ASP A 14 -5.97 0.00 -4.40
CA ASP A 14 -7.26 0.16 -5.07
C ASP A 14 -8.38 0.54 -4.08
N ALA A 15 -8.41 -0.10 -2.90
CA ALA A 15 -9.34 0.27 -1.83
C ALA A 15 -9.05 1.67 -1.27
N LEU A 16 -7.77 2.01 -1.10
CA LEU A 16 -7.37 3.33 -0.65
C LEU A 16 -7.78 4.40 -1.65
N ASP A 17 -7.58 4.20 -2.96
CA ASP A 17 -8.01 5.13 -4.02
C ASP A 17 -9.54 5.31 -4.02
N ALA A 18 -10.28 4.22 -3.77
CA ALA A 18 -11.73 4.22 -3.63
C ALA A 18 -12.28 4.89 -2.35
N GLY A 19 -11.43 5.47 -1.50
CA GLY A 19 -11.88 6.19 -0.30
C GLY A 19 -11.86 5.39 0.99
N GLN A 20 -11.30 4.17 0.99
CA GLN A 20 -11.32 3.29 2.15
C GLN A 20 -10.01 3.33 2.92
N ASP A 21 -10.09 3.09 4.23
CA ASP A 21 -8.91 2.81 5.05
C ASP A 21 -8.39 1.41 4.72
N ILE A 22 -7.08 1.21 4.84
CA ILE A 22 -6.46 -0.07 4.50
C ILE A 22 -5.52 -0.58 5.58
N ALA A 23 -5.38 -1.90 5.61
CA ALA A 23 -4.37 -2.62 6.36
C ALA A 23 -3.66 -3.58 5.40
N TRP A 24 -2.34 -3.52 5.38
CA TRP A 24 -1.50 -4.40 4.56
C TRP A 24 -0.59 -5.24 5.43
N ARG A 25 -0.54 -6.54 5.11
CA ARG A 25 0.22 -7.57 5.83
C ARG A 25 -0.12 -7.69 7.32
N GLN A 26 -1.34 -7.29 7.69
CA GLN A 26 -1.89 -7.50 9.02
C GLN A 26 -1.80 -8.97 9.42
N ASP A 27 -1.45 -9.23 10.68
CA ASP A 27 -1.31 -10.58 11.26
C ASP A 27 -0.20 -11.44 10.61
N THR A 28 0.72 -10.82 9.87
CA THR A 28 1.93 -11.50 9.38
C THR A 28 3.13 -11.27 10.32
N ARG A 29 4.19 -12.08 10.19
CA ARG A 29 5.44 -11.90 10.95
C ARG A 29 6.28 -10.67 10.57
N GLY A 30 5.85 -9.88 9.59
CA GLY A 30 6.61 -8.73 9.10
C GLY A 30 6.04 -7.39 9.56
N PRO A 31 6.63 -6.28 9.08
CA PRO A 31 6.03 -4.96 9.24
C PRO A 31 4.63 -4.93 8.64
N GLU A 32 3.71 -4.43 9.44
CA GLU A 32 2.32 -4.15 9.09
C GLU A 32 2.18 -2.66 8.75
N VAL A 33 1.35 -2.35 7.76
CA VAL A 33 1.07 -0.98 7.35
C VAL A 33 -0.42 -0.73 7.46
N PHE A 34 -0.79 0.34 8.15
CA PHE A 34 -2.16 0.82 8.26
C PHE A 34 -2.21 2.23 7.67
N ILE A 35 -3.23 2.50 6.84
CA ILE A 35 -3.43 3.83 6.28
C ILE A 35 -4.88 4.22 6.53
N GLU A 36 -5.05 5.27 7.35
CA GLU A 36 -6.34 5.86 7.68
C GLU A 36 -6.47 7.19 6.95
N ARG A 37 -7.55 7.39 6.19
CA ARG A 37 -7.77 8.62 5.43
C ARG A 37 -8.33 9.70 6.35
N ASP A 38 -7.81 10.91 6.19
CA ASP A 38 -8.38 12.13 6.75
C ASP A 38 -8.90 12.98 5.57
N PRO A 39 -10.17 12.82 5.17
CA PRO A 39 -10.74 13.56 4.05
C PRO A 39 -10.93 15.04 4.37
N GLU A 40 -11.02 15.43 5.65
CA GLU A 40 -11.17 16.84 6.04
C GLU A 40 -9.87 17.60 5.80
N GLU A 41 -8.73 16.97 6.06
CA GLU A 41 -7.41 17.57 5.81
C GLU A 41 -6.78 17.18 4.46
N GLY A 42 -7.40 16.29 3.69
CA GLY A 42 -6.85 15.76 2.44
C GLY A 42 -5.55 14.98 2.65
N ARG A 43 -5.46 14.27 3.78
CA ARG A 43 -4.28 13.56 4.25
C ARG A 43 -4.60 12.09 4.51
N ALA A 44 -3.56 11.32 4.82
CA ALA A 44 -3.70 10.03 5.44
C ALA A 44 -2.68 9.88 6.58
N HIS A 45 -3.08 9.17 7.62
CA HIS A 45 -2.19 8.74 8.69
C HIS A 45 -1.66 7.35 8.33
N VAL A 46 -0.36 7.26 8.08
CA VAL A 46 0.32 6.01 7.76
C VAL A 46 1.00 5.50 9.01
N THR A 47 0.53 4.39 9.54
CA THR A 47 1.11 3.71 10.70
C THR A 47 1.85 2.46 10.24
N ILE A 48 3.14 2.38 10.56
CA ILE A 48 3.96 1.19 10.37
C ILE A 48 4.17 0.55 11.74
N ARG A 49 3.74 -0.70 11.89
CA ARG A 49 3.97 -1.51 13.09
C ARG A 49 4.92 -2.64 12.77
N ASP A 50 6.08 -2.66 13.41
CA ASP A 50 6.98 -3.81 13.39
C ASP A 50 6.98 -4.48 14.77
N ALA A 51 5.92 -5.26 15.03
CA ALA A 51 5.75 -5.95 16.32
C ALA A 51 6.66 -7.16 16.48
N SER A 52 7.20 -7.70 15.38
CA SER A 52 7.98 -8.95 15.39
C SER A 52 9.49 -8.73 15.55
N SER A 53 10.06 -7.62 15.06
CA SER A 53 11.52 -7.44 15.05
C SER A 53 12.03 -6.29 15.93
N SER A 54 11.29 -5.17 16.03
CA SER A 54 11.76 -3.96 16.71
C SER A 54 10.77 -3.37 17.71
N LEU A 55 9.57 -3.95 17.84
CA LEU A 55 8.47 -3.45 18.68
C LEU A 55 8.17 -1.97 18.45
N THR A 56 8.44 -1.49 17.24
CA THR A 56 8.39 -0.07 16.89
C THR A 56 7.11 0.22 16.15
N THR A 57 6.43 1.28 16.57
CA THR A 57 5.28 1.86 15.86
C THR A 57 5.62 3.29 15.49
N VAL A 58 5.47 3.63 14.21
CA VAL A 58 5.65 5.00 13.70
C VAL A 58 4.39 5.39 12.96
N THR A 59 3.87 6.58 13.24
CA THR A 59 2.74 7.17 12.51
C THR A 59 3.18 8.47 11.86
N VAL A 60 2.91 8.62 10.56
CA VAL A 60 3.25 9.81 9.77
C VAL A 60 2.03 10.28 8.99
N SER A 61 1.75 11.58 9.02
CA SER A 61 0.72 12.19 8.19
C SER A 61 1.27 12.54 6.81
N VAL A 62 0.67 12.00 5.76
CA VAL A 62 1.06 12.24 4.37
C VAL A 62 -0.07 12.94 3.60
N PRO A 63 0.21 13.93 2.73
CA PRO A 63 -0.80 14.47 1.82
C PRO A 63 -1.25 13.40 0.82
N LEU A 64 -2.56 13.20 0.68
CA LEU A 64 -3.15 12.17 -0.18
C LEU A 64 -3.75 12.79 -1.45
N LYS A 65 -2.88 13.40 -2.27
CA LYS A 65 -3.26 14.01 -3.56
C LYS A 65 -3.29 12.95 -4.66
N ASP A 66 -4.02 13.16 -5.76
CA ASP A 66 -4.06 12.23 -6.91
C ASP A 66 -2.66 11.80 -7.39
N ALA A 67 -1.72 12.74 -7.43
CA ALA A 67 -0.33 12.48 -7.82
C ALA A 67 0.40 11.47 -6.91
N TRP A 68 -0.03 11.32 -5.65
CA TRP A 68 0.51 10.30 -4.75
C TRP A 68 0.11 8.89 -5.22
N PHE A 69 -1.13 8.70 -5.67
CA PHE A 69 -1.60 7.43 -6.21
C PHE A 69 -0.88 7.09 -7.52
N ASP A 70 -0.71 8.07 -8.42
CA ASP A 70 0.07 7.88 -9.65
C ASP A 70 1.50 7.39 -9.35
N GLU A 71 2.16 8.02 -8.38
CA GLU A 71 3.50 7.61 -7.96
C GLU A 71 3.52 6.24 -7.28
N ALA A 72 2.52 5.93 -6.44
CA ALA A 72 2.38 4.65 -5.78
C ALA A 72 2.20 3.50 -6.78
N TYR A 73 1.31 3.65 -7.77
CA TYR A 73 1.11 2.66 -8.82
C TYR A 73 2.33 2.53 -9.74
N SER A 74 3.03 3.63 -10.05
CA SER A 74 4.28 3.57 -10.80
C SER A 74 5.37 2.79 -10.06
N ARG A 75 5.53 3.01 -8.75
CA ARG A 75 6.47 2.25 -7.90
C ARG A 75 6.10 0.77 -7.82
N LEU A 76 4.80 0.45 -7.77
CA LEU A 76 4.30 -0.92 -7.79
C LEU A 76 4.62 -1.61 -9.12
N ASP A 77 4.38 -0.93 -10.26
CA ASP A 77 4.73 -1.45 -11.57
C ASP A 77 6.23 -1.73 -11.69
N LEU A 78 7.10 -0.86 -11.15
CA LEU A 78 8.55 -1.08 -11.10
C LEU A 78 8.98 -2.22 -10.17
N ALA A 79 8.23 -2.49 -9.10
CA ALA A 79 8.53 -3.60 -8.18
C ALA A 79 8.21 -4.97 -8.79
N TRP A 80 7.21 -5.03 -9.65
CA TRP A 80 6.72 -6.26 -10.28
C TRP A 80 7.70 -6.96 -11.25
N PRO A 81 8.45 -6.29 -12.16
CA PRO A 81 9.43 -6.96 -13.03
C PRO A 81 10.55 -7.64 -12.24
N ARG A 82 10.79 -7.24 -10.99
CA ARG A 82 11.74 -7.91 -10.08
C ARG A 82 11.16 -9.17 -9.43
N SER A 83 9.84 -9.33 -9.37
CA SER A 83 9.17 -10.53 -8.84
C SER A 83 8.74 -11.53 -9.93
N ARG A 84 8.81 -11.16 -11.22
CA ARG A 84 8.34 -11.93 -12.39
C ARG A 84 9.21 -13.13 -12.82
N ALA A 85 9.76 -13.89 -11.89
CA ALA A 85 10.14 -15.27 -12.24
C ALA A 85 8.92 -16.15 -12.54
N ASP A 86 7.67 -15.76 -12.17
CA ASP A 86 6.46 -16.49 -12.54
C ASP A 86 5.20 -15.59 -12.41
N GLY A 87 4.40 -15.41 -13.49
CA GLY A 87 3.03 -14.87 -13.41
C GLY A 87 2.61 -13.79 -14.44
N PRO A 88 1.38 -13.88 -15.02
CA PRO A 88 0.96 -13.08 -16.17
C PRO A 88 0.72 -11.58 -15.85
N ALA A 89 0.96 -10.73 -16.85
CA ALA A 89 0.84 -9.28 -16.75
C ALA A 89 -0.62 -8.81 -16.53
N ARG A 90 -0.83 -7.92 -15.55
CA ARG A 90 -2.15 -7.31 -15.28
C ARG A 90 -2.24 -5.90 -15.86
N SER A 91 -3.45 -5.56 -16.32
CA SER A 91 -3.86 -4.20 -16.71
C SER A 91 -4.20 -3.41 -15.45
N LEU A 92 -3.49 -2.30 -15.21
CA LEU A 92 -3.81 -1.33 -14.17
C LEU A 92 -4.97 -0.46 -14.68
N THR A 93 -6.21 -0.86 -14.38
CA THR A 93 -7.39 -0.03 -14.61
C THR A 93 -7.66 0.75 -13.34
N ARG A 94 -7.42 2.07 -13.36
CA ARG A 94 -7.88 2.99 -12.29
C ARG A 94 -9.42 2.89 -12.17
N PRO A 95 -9.99 2.72 -10.97
CA PRO A 95 -11.40 3.03 -10.78
C PRO A 95 -11.62 4.53 -11.01
N ARG A 96 -12.77 4.86 -11.59
CA ARG A 96 -13.09 6.18 -12.16
C ARG A 96 -13.78 7.09 -11.15
#